data_AF-A0AAW2L832-F1
#
_entry.id   AF-A0AAW2L832-F1
#
_cell.length_a   1.000
_cell.length_b   1.000
_cell.length_c   1.000
_cell.angle_alpha   90.00
_cell.angle_beta   90.00
_cell.angle_gamma   90.00
#
_symmetry.space_group_name_H-M   'P 1'
#
loop_
_entity.id
_entity.type
_entity.pdbx_description
1 polymer ?
#
loop_
_entity_poly.entity_id
_entity_poly.type
_entity_poly.pdbx_seq_one_letter_code
_entity_poly.pdbx_strand_id
1 'polypeptide(L)'
;MEHPNDAGSSQSSRFDKVVWSTEMELMFIELMHEEFISHRLQSSTFPPWVWSRITEKMNSVMSQQGCLSTIVQLKDKLSRLRRAWRLLNNMITKGTG
;
A
#
# COMPACT_ATOMS: atom_id res chain seq x y z
N MET A 1 47.31 -8.74 -17.70
CA MET A 1 46.96 -9.25 -16.36
C MET A 1 45.69 -8.56 -15.94
N GLU A 2 44.57 -9.23 -16.18
CA GLU A 2 43.23 -8.75 -15.85
C GLU A 2 42.99 -8.96 -14.35
N HIS A 3 42.56 -7.90 -13.65
CA HIS A 3 42.06 -8.00 -12.29
C HIS A 3 40.52 -8.06 -12.33
N PRO A 4 39.89 -8.88 -11.47
CA PRO A 4 38.54 -9.36 -11.69
C PRO A 4 37.48 -8.37 -11.21
N ASN A 5 36.34 -8.42 -11.90
CA ASN A 5 35.06 -7.84 -11.52
C ASN A 5 34.74 -8.06 -10.04
N ASP A 6 34.75 -6.99 -9.25
CA ASP A 6 34.12 -7.01 -7.94
C ASP A 6 32.64 -6.70 -8.13
N ALA A 7 31.83 -7.75 -7.98
CA ALA A 7 30.39 -7.70 -8.01
C ALA A 7 29.91 -6.87 -6.80
N GLY A 8 29.75 -5.58 -7.03
CA GLY A 8 29.00 -4.67 -6.16
C GLY A 8 27.54 -5.13 -6.09
N SER A 9 27.29 -6.06 -5.17
CA SER A 9 26.00 -6.58 -4.73
C SER A 9 24.90 -5.53 -4.85
N SER A 10 24.06 -5.68 -5.87
CA SER A 10 22.82 -4.90 -6.02
C SER A 10 21.85 -5.34 -4.92
N GLN A 11 21.99 -4.74 -3.73
CA GLN A 11 20.93 -4.71 -2.72
C GLN A 11 19.77 -3.83 -3.22
N SER A 12 19.09 -4.27 -4.26
CA SER A 12 17.93 -3.58 -4.82
C SER A 12 16.92 -4.58 -5.35
N SER A 13 16.50 -5.55 -4.53
CA SER A 13 15.40 -6.47 -4.92
C SER A 13 14.25 -6.54 -3.92
N ARG A 14 14.43 -6.04 -2.68
CA ARG A 14 13.39 -6.15 -1.62
C ARG A 14 12.27 -5.12 -1.73
N PHE A 15 12.43 -4.11 -2.59
CA PHE A 15 11.48 -3.01 -2.78
C PHE A 15 10.98 -2.92 -4.23
N ASP A 16 11.28 -3.93 -5.06
CA ASP A 16 10.80 -3.97 -6.43
C ASP A 16 9.27 -3.91 -6.45
N LYS A 17 8.74 -3.28 -7.51
CA LYS A 17 7.30 -2.99 -7.75
C LYS A 17 6.40 -4.03 -7.06
N VAL A 18 5.83 -3.64 -5.91
CA VAL A 18 4.88 -4.49 -5.20
C VAL A 18 3.72 -4.81 -6.14
N VAL A 19 3.61 -6.09 -6.52
CA VAL A 19 2.49 -6.59 -7.31
C VAL A 19 1.33 -6.82 -6.35
N TRP A 20 0.35 -5.93 -6.40
CA TRP A 20 -0.81 -5.99 -5.53
C TRP A 20 -1.80 -7.04 -6.06
N SER A 21 -1.98 -8.14 -5.33
CA SER A 21 -3.11 -9.04 -5.55
C SER A 21 -4.41 -8.40 -5.04
N THR A 22 -5.56 -8.87 -5.53
CA THR A 22 -6.87 -8.43 -5.03
C THR A 22 -7.03 -8.69 -3.54
N GLU A 23 -6.48 -9.80 -3.04
CA GLU A 23 -6.48 -10.14 -1.61
C GLU A 23 -5.67 -9.12 -0.78
N MET A 24 -4.48 -8.72 -1.26
CA MET A 24 -3.70 -7.68 -0.61
C MET A 24 -4.42 -6.33 -0.62
N GLU A 25 -5.10 -5.99 -1.71
CA GLU A 25 -5.90 -4.77 -1.79
C GLU A 25 -7.03 -4.77 -0.78
N LEU A 26 -7.78 -5.87 -0.67
CA LEU A 26 -8.88 -6.02 0.26
C LEU A 26 -8.38 -5.88 1.71
N MET A 27 -7.34 -6.63 2.07
CA MET A 27 -6.74 -6.56 3.41
C MET A 27 -6.25 -5.14 3.73
N PHE A 28 -5.63 -4.46 2.77
CA PHE A 28 -5.21 -3.07 2.96
C PHE A 28 -6.41 -2.15 3.24
N ILE A 29 -7.51 -2.31 2.51
CA ILE A 29 -8.74 -1.53 2.72
C ILE A 29 -9.32 -1.82 4.11
N GLU A 30 -9.39 -3.09 4.52
CA GLU A 30 -9.89 -3.51 5.82
C GLU A 30 -9.07 -2.92 6.97
N LEU A 31 -7.73 -3.02 6.88
CA LEU A 31 -6.82 -2.43 7.89
C LEU A 31 -6.98 -0.91 8.00
N MET A 32 -7.10 -0.22 6.87
CA MET A 32 -7.32 1.23 6.85
C MET A 32 -8.67 1.60 7.48
N HIS A 33 -9.71 0.79 7.23
CA HIS A 33 -11.05 0.97 7.77
C HIS A 33 -11.10 0.71 9.29
N GLU A 34 -10.42 -0.34 9.78
CA GLU A 34 -10.29 -0.63 11.21
C GLU A 34 -9.63 0.52 11.97
N GLU A 35 -8.49 1.03 11.49
CA GLU A 35 -7.80 2.14 12.13
C GLU A 35 -8.63 3.44 12.05
N PHE A 36 -9.39 3.63 10.96
CA PHE A 36 -10.33 4.76 10.82
C PHE A 36 -11.43 4.73 11.88
N ILE A 37 -12.12 3.60 12.06
CA ILE A 37 -13.19 3.44 13.06
C ILE A 37 -12.62 3.52 14.47
N SER A 38 -11.58 2.73 14.75
CA SER A 38 -11.04 2.55 16.10
C SER A 38 -10.54 3.86 16.70
N HIS A 39 -9.97 4.73 15.88
CA HIS A 39 -9.37 5.99 16.34
C HIS A 39 -10.14 7.23 15.91
N ARG A 40 -11.36 7.05 15.37
CA ARG A 40 -12.24 8.13 14.90
C ARG A 40 -11.50 9.14 14.01
N LEU A 41 -10.70 8.61 13.09
CA LEU A 41 -9.81 9.43 12.27
C LEU A 41 -10.63 10.23 11.25
N GLN A 42 -10.05 11.32 10.75
CA GLN A 42 -10.63 11.99 9.59
C GLN A 42 -10.28 11.21 8.33
N SER A 43 -11.27 11.01 7.45
CA SER A 43 -11.14 10.21 6.23
C SER A 43 -10.15 10.79 5.22
N SER A 44 -9.77 12.07 5.39
CA SER A 44 -8.85 12.81 4.54
C SER A 44 -7.40 12.41 4.77
N THR A 45 -6.97 12.24 6.02
CA THR A 45 -5.55 12.05 6.38
C THR A 45 -5.36 11.17 7.60
N PHE A 46 -4.54 10.12 7.43
CA PHE A 46 -4.07 9.27 8.51
C PHE A 46 -2.77 9.84 9.11
N PRO A 47 -2.65 9.90 10.45
CA PRO A 47 -1.43 10.38 11.11
C PRO A 47 -0.25 9.41 10.91
N PRO A 48 1.00 9.85 11.07
CA PRO A 48 2.19 9.03 10.81
C PRO A 48 2.21 7.69 11.56
N TRP A 49 1.77 7.68 12.83
CA TRP A 49 1.75 6.45 13.63
C TRP A 49 0.76 5.39 13.11
N VAL A 50 -0.35 5.82 12.49
CA VAL A 50 -1.28 4.88 11.83
C VAL A 50 -0.62 4.28 10.60
N TRP A 51 0.10 5.08 9.81
CA TRP A 51 0.85 4.56 8.66
C TRP A 51 1.90 3.54 9.08
N SER A 52 2.63 3.81 10.17
CA SER A 52 3.60 2.85 10.71
C SER A 52 2.93 1.53 11.09
N ARG A 53 1.81 1.59 11.81
CA ARG A 53 1.07 0.40 12.25
C ARG A 53 0.49 -0.41 11.08
N ILE A 54 -0.05 0.27 10.08
CA ILE A 54 -0.59 -0.37 8.87
C ILE A 54 0.56 -1.00 8.07
N THR A 55 1.70 -0.34 7.96
CA THR A 55 2.89 -0.89 7.28
C THR A 55 3.40 -2.14 7.98
N GLU A 56 3.46 -2.13 9.31
CA GLU A 56 3.87 -3.28 10.10
C GLU A 56 2.92 -4.47 9.90
N LYS A 57 1.60 -4.25 10.03
CA LYS A 57 0.59 -5.30 9.79
C LYS A 57 0.65 -5.83 8.35
N MET A 58 0.75 -4.95 7.36
CA MET A 58 0.84 -5.33 5.95
C MET A 58 2.08 -6.18 5.69
N ASN A 59 3.24 -5.75 6.20
CA ASN A 59 4.50 -6.45 6.03
C ASN A 59 4.55 -7.76 6.81
N SER A 60 3.86 -7.87 7.95
CA SER A 60 3.73 -9.15 8.67
C SER A 60 3.11 -10.22 7.76
N VAL A 61 2.05 -9.88 7.03
CA VAL A 61 1.39 -10.80 6.11
C VAL A 61 2.19 -11.00 4.82
N MET A 62 2.70 -9.92 4.22
CA MET A 62 3.43 -9.99 2.95
C MET A 62 4.85 -10.58 3.08
N SER A 63 5.42 -10.61 4.30
CA SER A 63 6.76 -11.17 4.54
C SER A 63 6.87 -12.64 4.11
N GLN A 64 5.78 -13.40 4.24
CA GLN A 64 5.70 -14.79 3.80
C GLN A 64 5.80 -14.94 2.27
N GLN A 65 5.52 -13.87 1.54
CA GLN A 65 5.58 -13.80 0.08
C GLN A 65 6.85 -13.08 -0.41
N GLY A 66 7.78 -12.75 0.50
CA GLY A 66 9.04 -12.09 0.17
C GLY A 66 8.91 -10.63 -0.28
N CYS A 67 7.73 -10.02 -0.11
CA CYS A 67 7.47 -8.63 -0.48
C CYS A 67 7.33 -7.74 0.75
N LEU A 68 7.95 -6.57 0.73
CA LEU A 68 7.76 -5.54 1.75
C LEU A 68 7.23 -4.27 1.09
N SER A 69 6.23 -3.66 1.74
CA SER A 69 5.68 -2.38 1.36
C SER A 69 6.27 -1.27 2.23
N THR A 70 6.55 -0.13 1.61
CA THR A 70 6.91 1.12 2.28
C THR A 70 5.67 1.98 2.51
N ILE A 71 5.72 2.88 3.50
CA ILE A 71 4.64 3.87 3.74
C ILE A 71 4.31 4.66 2.46
N VAL A 72 5.32 4.99 1.65
CA VAL A 72 5.13 5.71 0.38
C VAL A 72 4.29 4.89 -0.59
N GLN A 73 4.61 3.61 -0.79
CA GLN A 73 3.84 2.71 -1.64
C GLN A 73 2.40 2.54 -1.15
N LEU A 74 2.17 2.46 0.16
CA LEU A 74 0.82 2.39 0.73
C LEU A 74 0.02 3.68 0.53
N LYS A 75 0.65 4.85 0.68
CA LYS A 75 0.01 6.16 0.41
C LYS A 75 -0.36 6.31 -1.06
N ASP A 76 0.52 5.90 -1.97
CA ASP A 76 0.25 5.88 -3.40
C ASP A 76 -0.91 4.93 -3.73
N LYS A 77 -0.93 3.75 -3.09
CA LYS A 77 -2.02 2.79 -3.24
C LYS A 77 -3.35 3.38 -2.81
N LEU A 78 -3.42 3.99 -1.63
CA LEU A 78 -4.63 4.66 -1.14
C LEU A 78 -5.11 5.76 -2.10
N SER A 79 -4.17 6.54 -2.66
CA SER A 79 -4.50 7.60 -3.61
C SER A 79 -5.13 7.05 -4.90
N ARG A 80 -4.64 5.91 -5.39
CA ARG A 80 -5.23 5.19 -6.53
C ARG A 80 -6.61 4.65 -6.21
N LEU A 81 -6.80 4.05 -5.03
CA LEU A 81 -8.10 3.55 -4.56
C LEU A 81 -9.14 4.68 -4.46
N ARG A 82 -8.77 5.83 -3.89
CA ARG A 82 -9.63 7.02 -3.84
C ARG A 82 -10.00 7.55 -5.22
N ARG A 83 -9.09 7.46 -6.20
CA ARG A 83 -9.39 7.81 -7.60
C ARG A 83 -10.39 6.83 -8.22
N ALA A 84 -10.17 5.53 -8.06
CA ALA A 84 -11.07 4.49 -8.54
C ALA A 84 -12.48 4.64 -7.93
N TRP A 85 -12.56 4.82 -6.61
CA TRP A 85 -13.82 5.09 -5.91
C TRP A 85 -14.54 6.32 -6.46
N ARG A 86 -13.84 7.43 -6.69
CA ARG A 86 -14.47 8.64 -7.27
C ARG A 86 -15.05 8.38 -8.66
N LEU A 87 -14.37 7.60 -9.51
CA LEU A 87 -14.89 7.24 -10.82
C LEU A 87 -16.14 6.38 -10.71
N LEU A 88 -16.11 5.36 -9.85
CA LEU A 88 -17.26 4.50 -9.58
C LEU A 88 -18.45 5.28 -9.01
N ASN A 89 -18.20 6.11 -8.00
CA ASN A 89 -19.24 6.93 -7.37
C ASN A 89 -19.84 7.93 -8.36
N ASN A 90 -19.02 8.55 -9.23
CA ASN A 90 -19.52 9.40 -10.31
C ASN A 90 -20.45 8.63 -11.26
N MET A 91 -20.12 7.39 -11.62
CA MET A 91 -20.99 6.57 -12.46
C MET A 91 -22.33 6.26 -11.78
N ILE A 92 -22.30 5.89 -10.50
CA ILE A 92 -23.51 5.56 -9.72
C ILE A 92 -24.39 6.79 -9.53
N THR A 93 -23.80 7.93 -9.18
CA THR A 93 -24.53 9.16 -8.83
C THR A 93 -24.95 10.02 -10.02
N LYS A 94 -24.26 9.90 -11.17
CA LYS A 94 -24.61 10.64 -12.40
C LYS A 94 -25.40 9.82 -13.40
N GLY A 95 -25.52 8.49 -13.20
CA GLY A 95 -26.34 7.60 -14.02
C GLY A 95 -27.82 7.55 -13.66
N THR A 96 -28.25 8.31 -12.64
CA THR A 96 -29.64 8.38 -12.14
C THR A 96 -30.35 9.69 -12.49
N GLY A 97 -29.92 10.37 -13.55
CA GLY A 97 -30.56 11.59 -14.08
C GLY A 97 -31.44 11.29 -15.28
#